data_AF-A0A968QPX4-F1
#
_entry.id   AF-A0A968QPX4-F1
#
_cell.length_a   1.000
_cell.length_b   1.000
_cell.length_c   1.000
_cell.angle_alpha   90.00
_cell.angle_beta   90.00
_cell.angle_gamma   90.00
#
_symmetry.space_group_name_H-M   'P 1'
#
loop_
_entity.id
_entity.type
_entity.pdbx_description
1 polymer ?
#
loop_
_entity_poly.entity_id
_entity_poly.type
_entity_poly.pdbx_seq_one_letter_code
_entity_poly.pdbx_strand_id
1 'polypeptide(L)'
;MSDFDKGDYLKAAESLFPAMEKGFPQIARSIQAVKQAMESRQLSPDIFINALLNSDDDTIRKISNELSLEPQLLHFILGQIAKPLLEKQAEAIKPLIQGLQWQKGYCPICGSYPELSILQGEIGERWLRCSACAHEWRFMRTKCPVCENENADGMELIFPKSVRMNVRKFVFHVKNT
;
A
#
# COMPACT_ATOMS: atom_id res chain seq x y z
N MET A 1 -4.08 -10.05 10.76
CA MET A 1 -4.09 -8.65 11.26
C MET A 1 -5.06 -7.87 10.38
N SER A 2 -6.34 -8.02 10.65
CA SER A 2 -7.43 -7.16 10.18
C SER A 2 -8.63 -7.48 11.07
N ASP A 3 -8.84 -6.72 12.14
CA ASP A 3 -10.04 -6.83 12.99
C ASP A 3 -11.28 -6.20 12.32
N PHE A 4 -11.18 -5.85 11.04
CA PHE A 4 -12.30 -5.33 10.26
C PHE A 4 -13.26 -6.45 9.95
N ASP A 5 -14.50 -6.28 10.38
CA ASP A 5 -15.54 -7.21 10.01
C ASP A 5 -15.96 -6.99 8.54
N LYS A 6 -16.69 -7.96 7.99
CA LYS A 6 -17.22 -7.89 6.63
C LYS A 6 -18.08 -6.64 6.38
N GLY A 7 -18.76 -6.14 7.40
CA GLY A 7 -19.62 -4.95 7.35
C GLY A 7 -18.83 -3.66 7.16
N ASP A 8 -17.62 -3.56 7.69
CA ASP A 8 -16.76 -2.38 7.48
C ASP A 8 -16.35 -2.23 6.02
N TYR A 9 -15.98 -3.34 5.36
CA TYR A 9 -15.65 -3.34 3.93
C TYR A 9 -16.85 -3.01 3.05
N LEU A 10 -18.05 -3.48 3.40
CA LEU A 10 -19.28 -3.14 2.68
C LEU A 10 -19.60 -1.64 2.77
N LYS A 11 -19.51 -1.05 3.97
CA LYS A 11 -19.70 0.40 4.16
C LYS A 11 -18.68 1.24 3.38
N ALA A 12 -17.42 0.79 3.37
CA ALA A 12 -16.37 1.43 2.58
C ALA A 12 -16.69 1.36 1.07
N ALA A 13 -17.13 0.19 0.59
CA ALA A 13 -17.54 -0.01 -0.80
C ALA A 13 -18.74 0.86 -1.19
N GLU A 14 -19.79 0.94 -0.36
CA GLU A 14 -20.95 1.82 -0.57
C GLU A 14 -20.55 3.28 -0.75
N SER A 15 -19.54 3.72 -0.01
CA SER A 15 -19.04 5.10 -0.06
C SER A 15 -18.11 5.36 -1.25
N LEU A 16 -17.22 4.41 -1.58
CA LEU A 16 -16.12 4.62 -2.53
C LEU A 16 -16.45 4.18 -3.95
N PHE A 17 -17.21 3.11 -4.15
CA PHE A 17 -17.52 2.60 -5.49
C PHE A 17 -18.18 3.64 -6.41
N PRO A 18 -19.16 4.46 -5.97
CA PRO A 18 -19.73 5.49 -6.83
C PRO A 18 -18.69 6.52 -7.32
N ALA A 19 -17.74 6.90 -6.45
CA ALA A 19 -16.66 7.81 -6.81
C ALA A 19 -15.66 7.16 -7.79
N MET A 20 -15.35 5.88 -7.56
CA MET A 20 -14.48 5.10 -8.44
C MET A 20 -15.10 4.90 -9.83
N GLU A 21 -16.39 4.60 -9.92
CA GLU A 21 -17.10 4.45 -11.20
C GLU A 21 -17.14 5.75 -11.99
N LYS A 22 -17.37 6.86 -11.30
CA LYS A 22 -17.33 8.20 -11.90
C LYS A 22 -15.92 8.57 -12.38
N GLY A 23 -14.88 8.25 -11.59
CA GLY A 23 -13.50 8.56 -11.90
C GLY A 23 -12.87 7.65 -12.97
N PHE A 24 -13.36 6.41 -13.05
CA PHE A 24 -12.85 5.37 -13.95
C PHE A 24 -13.99 4.63 -14.67
N PRO A 25 -14.68 5.28 -15.62
CA PRO A 25 -15.84 4.68 -16.32
C PRO A 25 -15.52 3.34 -17.00
N GLN A 26 -14.28 3.16 -17.47
CA GLN A 26 -13.81 1.97 -18.17
C GLN A 26 -13.75 0.71 -17.30
N ILE A 27 -13.73 0.85 -15.97
CA ILE A 27 -13.75 -0.29 -15.04
C ILE A 27 -15.07 -0.40 -14.24
N ALA A 28 -16.07 0.43 -14.55
CA ALA A 28 -17.33 0.46 -13.79
C ALA A 28 -18.02 -0.91 -13.75
N ARG A 29 -17.99 -1.66 -14.88
CA ARG A 29 -18.53 -3.03 -14.93
C ARG A 29 -17.81 -3.97 -13.95
N SER A 30 -16.49 -3.84 -13.82
CA SER A 30 -15.71 -4.66 -12.90
C SER A 30 -15.97 -4.27 -11.45
N ILE A 31 -16.15 -2.98 -11.15
CA ILE A 31 -16.54 -2.50 -9.81
C ILE A 31 -17.91 -3.08 -9.42
N GLN A 32 -18.88 -3.07 -10.33
CA GLN A 32 -20.19 -3.67 -10.11
C GLN A 32 -20.12 -5.20 -9.91
N ALA A 33 -19.26 -5.90 -10.67
CA ALA A 33 -19.02 -7.33 -10.47
C ALA A 33 -18.43 -7.62 -9.08
N VAL A 34 -17.46 -6.82 -8.63
CA VAL A 34 -16.89 -6.93 -7.28
C VAL A 34 -17.95 -6.66 -6.21
N LYS A 35 -18.78 -5.61 -6.38
CA LYS A 35 -19.88 -5.29 -5.47
C LYS A 35 -20.85 -6.46 -5.33
N GLN A 36 -21.30 -7.02 -6.46
CA GLN A 36 -22.21 -8.16 -6.47
C GLN A 36 -21.57 -9.38 -5.79
N ALA A 37 -20.29 -9.65 -6.03
CA ALA A 37 -19.58 -10.76 -5.38
C ALA A 37 -19.46 -10.57 -3.86
N MET A 38 -19.28 -9.34 -3.38
CA MET A 38 -19.26 -9.03 -1.95
C MET A 38 -20.63 -9.28 -1.30
N GLU A 39 -21.69 -8.78 -1.94
CA GLU A 39 -23.08 -8.92 -1.49
C GLU A 39 -23.55 -10.39 -1.49
N SER A 40 -23.23 -11.15 -2.56
CA SER A 40 -23.55 -12.57 -2.68
C SER A 40 -22.68 -13.48 -1.80
N ARG A 41 -21.69 -12.91 -1.09
CA ARG A 41 -20.69 -13.61 -0.27
C ARG A 41 -19.77 -14.54 -1.07
N GLN A 42 -19.70 -14.37 -2.39
CA GLN A 42 -18.70 -15.02 -3.23
C GLN A 42 -17.30 -14.44 -2.99
N LEU A 43 -17.22 -13.16 -2.58
CA LEU A 43 -15.97 -12.48 -2.24
C LEU A 43 -16.02 -11.98 -0.79
N SER A 44 -14.96 -12.31 -0.05
CA SER A 44 -14.65 -11.75 1.27
C SER A 44 -13.42 -10.84 1.12
N PRO A 45 -13.57 -9.51 1.16
CA PRO A 45 -12.46 -8.58 0.94
C PRO A 45 -11.29 -8.78 1.90
N ASP A 46 -11.55 -9.14 3.16
CA ASP A 46 -10.55 -9.43 4.18
C ASP A 46 -9.57 -10.54 3.75
N ILE A 47 -10.05 -11.58 3.07
CA ILE A 47 -9.20 -12.66 2.56
C ILE A 47 -8.25 -12.11 1.49
N PHE A 48 -8.76 -11.35 0.54
CA PHE A 48 -7.95 -10.76 -0.52
C PHE A 48 -6.93 -9.76 0.03
N ILE A 49 -7.33 -8.92 0.98
CA ILE A 49 -6.43 -7.93 1.60
C ILE A 49 -5.36 -8.60 2.45
N ASN A 50 -5.69 -9.65 3.21
CA ASN A 50 -4.68 -10.42 3.92
C ASN A 50 -3.71 -11.11 2.94
N ALA A 51 -4.20 -11.65 1.83
CA ALA A 51 -3.33 -12.22 0.79
C ALA A 51 -2.39 -11.16 0.21
N LEU A 52 -2.90 -9.94 -0.06
CA LEU A 52 -2.10 -8.83 -0.55
C LEU A 52 -0.99 -8.41 0.44
N LEU A 53 -1.31 -8.29 1.73
CA LEU A 53 -0.34 -7.89 2.75
C LEU A 53 0.76 -8.94 2.97
N ASN A 54 0.44 -10.21 2.77
CA ASN A 54 1.38 -11.33 2.94
C ASN A 54 2.05 -11.76 1.64
N SER A 55 1.79 -11.08 0.51
CA SER A 55 2.28 -11.50 -0.81
C SER A 55 1.91 -12.95 -1.16
N ASP A 56 0.71 -13.38 -0.76
CA ASP A 56 0.15 -14.68 -1.10
C ASP A 56 -0.48 -14.62 -2.51
N ASP A 57 0.39 -14.78 -3.50
CA ASP A 57 0.01 -14.70 -4.90
C ASP A 57 -0.94 -15.84 -5.34
N ASP A 58 -0.95 -16.97 -4.64
CA ASP A 58 -1.82 -18.11 -4.96
C ASP A 58 -3.28 -17.79 -4.60
N THR A 59 -3.50 -17.24 -3.41
CA THR A 59 -4.84 -16.77 -3.01
C THR A 59 -5.33 -15.64 -3.92
N ILE A 60 -4.46 -14.69 -4.28
CA ILE A 60 -4.80 -13.61 -5.21
C ILE A 60 -5.22 -14.18 -6.57
N ARG A 61 -4.41 -15.07 -7.16
CA ARG A 61 -4.72 -15.72 -8.45
C ARG A 61 -6.02 -16.49 -8.40
N LYS A 62 -6.27 -17.23 -7.32
CA LYS A 62 -7.51 -17.99 -7.14
C LYS A 62 -8.74 -17.09 -7.18
N ILE A 63 -8.77 -16.03 -6.36
CA ILE A 63 -9.89 -15.08 -6.30
C ILE A 63 -10.08 -14.37 -7.64
N SER A 64 -8.98 -13.95 -8.29
CA SER A 64 -8.99 -13.37 -9.64
C SER A 64 -9.67 -14.27 -10.67
N ASN A 65 -9.31 -15.55 -10.69
CA ASN A 65 -9.88 -16.52 -11.62
C ASN A 65 -11.37 -16.77 -11.33
N GLU A 66 -11.75 -16.90 -10.06
CA GLU A 66 -13.14 -17.09 -9.65
C GLU A 66 -14.05 -15.93 -10.06
N LEU A 67 -13.53 -14.69 -10.04
CA LEU A 67 -14.25 -13.50 -10.46
C LEU A 67 -14.05 -13.15 -11.95
N SER A 68 -13.18 -13.87 -12.65
CA SER A 68 -12.77 -13.53 -14.02
C SER A 68 -12.27 -12.08 -14.16
N LEU A 69 -11.48 -11.62 -13.20
CA LEU A 69 -10.93 -10.27 -13.13
C LEU A 69 -9.41 -10.31 -12.96
N GLU A 70 -8.72 -9.41 -13.67
CA GLU A 70 -7.27 -9.25 -13.56
C GLU A 70 -6.82 -8.97 -12.11
N PRO A 71 -5.75 -9.61 -11.61
CA PRO A 71 -5.25 -9.41 -10.24
C PRO A 71 -4.98 -7.94 -9.90
N GLN A 72 -4.42 -7.18 -10.84
CA GLN A 72 -4.10 -5.76 -10.63
C GLN A 72 -5.36 -4.90 -10.52
N LEU A 73 -6.42 -5.27 -11.23
CA LEU A 73 -7.70 -4.58 -11.15
C LEU A 73 -8.39 -4.87 -9.80
N LEU A 74 -8.35 -6.13 -9.34
CA LEU A 74 -8.84 -6.47 -8.01
C LEU A 74 -8.05 -5.80 -6.91
N HIS A 75 -6.71 -5.77 -7.01
CA HIS A 75 -5.86 -5.02 -6.09
C HIS A 75 -6.27 -3.55 -6.08
N PHE A 76 -6.43 -2.91 -7.23
CA PHE A 76 -6.88 -1.52 -7.27
C PHE A 76 -8.22 -1.33 -6.55
N ILE A 77 -9.25 -2.11 -6.91
CA ILE A 77 -10.61 -1.95 -6.36
C ILE A 77 -10.65 -2.24 -4.86
N LEU A 78 -10.14 -3.39 -4.44
CA LEU A 78 -10.20 -3.83 -3.05
C LEU A 78 -9.22 -3.06 -2.16
N GLY A 79 -8.06 -2.69 -2.70
CA GLY A 79 -7.10 -1.83 -2.03
C GLY A 79 -7.67 -0.45 -1.69
N GLN A 80 -8.45 0.15 -2.59
CA GLN A 80 -9.09 1.45 -2.31
C GLN A 80 -10.10 1.37 -1.17
N ILE A 81 -10.93 0.33 -1.11
CA ILE A 81 -11.90 0.18 -0.01
C ILE A 81 -11.25 -0.23 1.32
N ALA A 82 -10.12 -0.93 1.27
CA ALA A 82 -9.37 -1.32 2.46
C ALA A 82 -8.59 -0.16 3.06
N LYS A 83 -8.10 0.77 2.23
CA LYS A 83 -7.25 1.89 2.66
C LYS A 83 -7.79 2.69 3.85
N PRO A 84 -9.02 3.24 3.84
CA PRO A 84 -9.53 4.02 4.98
C PRO A 84 -9.63 3.19 6.27
N LEU A 85 -9.89 1.88 6.15
CA LEU A 85 -9.91 0.97 7.29
C LEU A 85 -8.50 0.81 7.86
N LEU A 86 -7.54 0.43 7.03
CA LEU A 86 -6.14 0.24 7.41
C LEU A 86 -5.52 1.52 8.01
N GLU A 87 -5.83 2.69 7.46
CA GLU A 87 -5.40 3.99 7.99
C GLU A 87 -5.95 4.23 9.40
N LYS A 88 -7.25 3.99 9.62
CA LYS A 88 -7.88 4.10 10.95
C LYS A 88 -7.27 3.14 11.97
N GLN A 89 -6.95 1.91 11.59
CA GLN A 89 -6.26 0.97 12.47
C GLN A 89 -4.82 1.41 12.75
N ALA A 90 -4.11 1.95 11.77
CA ALA A 90 -2.78 2.50 11.99
C ALA A 90 -2.80 3.67 12.98
N GLU A 91 -3.81 4.54 12.93
CA GLU A 91 -4.00 5.61 13.92
C GLU A 91 -4.17 5.06 15.34
N ALA A 92 -4.93 3.98 15.51
CA ALA A 92 -5.13 3.34 16.81
C ALA A 92 -3.88 2.64 17.35
N ILE A 93 -3.03 2.08 16.46
CA ILE A 93 -1.79 1.38 16.84
C ILE A 93 -0.64 2.35 17.10
N LYS A 94 -0.62 3.50 16.42
CA LYS A 94 0.49 4.48 16.48
C LYS A 94 0.93 4.86 17.90
N PRO A 95 0.05 5.13 18.88
CA PRO A 95 0.46 5.44 20.25
C PRO A 95 1.18 4.28 20.95
N LEU A 96 0.83 3.04 20.61
CA LEU A 96 1.41 1.84 21.23
C LEU A 96 2.86 1.59 20.78
N ILE A 97 3.24 2.14 19.63
CA ILE A 97 4.58 1.96 19.04
C ILE A 97 5.44 3.23 19.07
N GLN A 98 5.01 4.28 19.78
CA GLN A 98 5.68 5.59 19.74
C GLN A 98 7.15 5.55 20.21
N GLY A 99 7.49 4.63 21.12
CA GLY A 99 8.87 4.44 21.60
C GLY A 99 9.72 3.47 20.76
N LEU A 100 9.14 2.82 19.74
CA LEU A 100 9.81 1.79 18.96
C LEU A 100 10.95 2.38 18.13
N GLN A 101 12.17 1.91 18.35
CA GLN A 101 13.34 2.25 17.53
C GLN A 101 13.36 1.40 16.26
N TRP A 102 12.45 1.72 15.34
CA TRP A 102 12.31 0.97 14.10
C TRP A 102 13.33 1.40 13.05
N GLN A 103 14.18 0.45 12.61
CA GLN A 103 15.24 0.69 11.63
C GLN A 103 15.07 -0.13 10.34
N LYS A 104 13.88 -0.71 10.15
CA LYS A 104 13.56 -1.52 8.97
C LYS A 104 12.85 -0.72 7.90
N GLY A 105 13.08 -1.13 6.66
CA GLY A 105 12.55 -0.47 5.48
C GLY A 105 11.06 -0.72 5.21
N TYR A 106 10.46 -1.71 5.89
CA TYR A 106 9.03 -2.00 5.85
C TYR A 106 8.29 -1.39 7.05
N CYS A 107 6.97 -1.22 6.92
CA CYS A 107 6.12 -0.57 7.92
C CYS A 107 6.07 -1.38 9.24
N PRO A 108 6.28 -0.77 10.41
CA PRO A 108 6.17 -1.45 11.71
C PRO A 108 4.73 -1.86 12.07
N ILE A 109 3.72 -1.29 11.41
CA ILE A 109 2.30 -1.59 11.71
C ILE A 109 1.78 -2.75 10.87
N CYS A 110 2.01 -2.75 9.55
CA CYS A 110 1.38 -3.73 8.65
C CYS A 110 2.36 -4.56 7.82
N GLY A 111 3.67 -4.31 7.93
CA GLY A 111 4.67 -5.06 7.18
C GLY A 111 4.87 -4.65 5.72
N SER A 112 4.02 -3.78 5.16
CA SER A 112 4.15 -3.35 3.76
C SER A 112 5.33 -2.38 3.54
N TYR A 113 5.88 -2.39 2.32
CA TYR A 113 6.90 -1.43 1.88
C TYR A 113 6.31 -0.02 1.64
N PRO A 114 7.14 1.03 1.67
CA PRO A 114 6.67 2.40 1.46
C PRO A 114 6.30 2.67 0.01
N GLU A 115 5.27 3.49 -0.20
CA GLU A 115 4.94 4.01 -1.55
C GLU A 115 5.83 5.19 -1.94
N LEU A 116 6.31 5.96 -0.95
CA LEU A 116 7.18 7.11 -1.17
C LEU A 116 8.07 7.41 0.03
N SER A 117 9.13 8.18 -0.21
CA SER A 117 10.00 8.76 0.82
C SER A 117 9.86 10.28 0.79
N ILE A 118 9.65 10.90 1.95
CA ILE A 118 9.53 12.34 2.14
C ILE A 118 10.77 12.83 2.88
N LEU A 119 11.35 13.94 2.43
CA LEU A 119 12.32 14.68 3.24
C LEU A 119 11.62 15.85 3.90
N GLN A 120 11.74 15.94 5.23
CA GLN A 120 11.09 16.97 6.04
C GLN A 120 12.10 17.65 6.97
N GLY A 121 11.78 18.87 7.40
CA GLY A 121 12.63 19.67 8.29
C GLY A 121 13.87 20.28 7.62
N GLU A 122 14.53 21.19 8.33
CA GLU A 122 15.69 21.93 7.81
C GLU A 122 16.88 21.02 7.49
N ILE A 123 17.09 19.98 8.29
CA ILE A 123 18.16 19.00 8.10
C ILE A 123 17.80 17.88 7.10
N GLY A 124 16.56 17.87 6.59
CA GLY A 124 16.08 16.90 5.60
C GLY A 124 16.06 15.47 6.13
N GLU A 125 15.38 15.26 7.26
CA GLU A 125 15.10 13.94 7.82
C GLU A 125 14.25 13.13 6.83
N ARG A 126 14.55 11.84 6.69
CA ARG A 126 13.80 10.97 5.80
C ARG A 126 12.69 10.25 6.55
N TRP A 127 11.49 10.41 6.01
CA TRP A 127 10.27 9.73 6.43
C TRP A 127 9.80 8.83 5.29
N LEU A 128 9.37 7.62 5.64
CA LEU A 128 8.74 6.69 4.73
C LEU A 128 7.23 6.73 4.96
N ARG A 129 6.43 6.67 3.89
CA ARG A 129 4.96 6.55 3.98
C ARG A 129 4.53 5.18 3.48
N CYS A 130 3.80 4.43 4.31
CA CYS A 130 3.36 3.07 4.01
C CYS A 130 2.40 3.03 2.81
N SER A 131 2.59 2.08 1.89
CA SER A 131 1.68 1.92 0.73
C SER A 131 0.27 1.43 1.11
N ALA A 132 0.16 0.60 2.16
CA ALA A 132 -1.11 0.03 2.61
C ALA A 132 -1.85 0.90 3.65
N CYS A 133 -1.25 1.14 4.82
CA CYS A 133 -1.91 1.79 5.96
C CYS A 133 -1.56 3.28 6.15
N ALA A 134 -0.80 3.87 5.21
CA ALA A 134 -0.31 5.24 5.25
C ALA A 134 0.50 5.69 6.49
N HIS A 135 0.82 4.79 7.42
CA HIS A 135 1.67 5.12 8.56
C HIS A 135 3.02 5.67 8.09
N GLU A 136 3.48 6.73 8.77
CA GLU A 136 4.76 7.36 8.49
C GLU A 136 5.79 7.05 9.58
N TRP A 137 7.00 6.69 9.19
CA TRP A 137 8.09 6.41 10.13
C TRP A 137 9.44 6.92 9.61
N ARG A 138 10.36 7.20 10.54
CA ARG A 138 11.72 7.63 10.22
C ARG A 138 12.54 6.48 9.67
N PHE A 139 13.41 6.78 8.71
CA PHE A 139 14.33 5.80 8.13
C PHE A 139 15.66 6.44 7.72
N MET A 140 16.73 5.65 7.65
CA MET A 140 18.05 6.16 7.30
C MET A 140 18.09 6.70 5.86
N ARG A 141 18.71 7.87 5.69
CA ARG A 141 18.74 8.59 4.41
C ARG A 141 19.59 7.90 3.34
N THR A 142 20.63 7.20 3.76
CA THR A 142 21.61 6.52 2.90
C THR A 142 21.26 5.05 2.63
N LYS A 143 20.14 4.56 3.16
CA LYS A 143 19.73 3.16 3.06
C LYS A 143 18.61 2.98 2.04
N CYS A 144 18.65 1.91 1.27
CA CYS A 144 17.50 1.49 0.46
C CYS A 144 16.39 0.92 1.37
N PRO A 145 15.14 1.39 1.30
CA PRO A 145 14.05 0.85 2.14
C PRO A 145 13.57 -0.54 1.71
N VAL A 146 14.03 -1.05 0.56
CA VAL A 146 13.62 -2.38 0.07
C VAL A 146 14.72 -3.41 0.35
N CYS A 147 15.91 -3.23 -0.22
CA CYS A 147 17.01 -4.18 -0.04
C CYS A 147 17.90 -3.91 1.18
N GLU A 148 17.66 -2.81 1.91
CA GLU A 148 18.43 -2.43 3.09
C GLU A 148 19.94 -2.24 2.84
N ASN A 149 20.36 -2.07 1.58
CA ASN A 149 21.74 -1.74 1.23
C ASN A 149 22.06 -0.28 1.61
N GLU A 150 23.24 -0.07 2.20
CA GLU A 150 23.78 1.23 2.62
C GLU A 150 25.03 1.64 1.82
N ASN A 151 25.44 0.85 0.82
CA ASN A 151 26.61 1.15 0.01
C ASN A 151 26.37 2.37 -0.88
N ALA A 152 27.04 3.48 -0.55
CA ALA A 152 26.95 4.75 -1.25
C ALA A 152 27.46 4.67 -2.70
N ASP A 153 28.43 3.80 -3.00
CA ASP A 153 29.03 3.67 -4.33
C ASP A 153 28.05 3.09 -5.37
N GLY A 154 26.94 2.50 -4.91
CA GLY A 154 25.86 1.97 -5.74
C GLY A 154 24.60 2.84 -5.78
N MET A 155 24.61 4.04 -5.16
CA MET A 155 23.42 4.90 -5.08
C MET A 155 23.44 6.01 -6.14
N GLU A 156 22.42 6.03 -6.99
CA GLU A 156 22.21 7.06 -8.01
C GLU A 156 20.95 7.88 -7.70
N LEU A 157 21.03 9.20 -7.93
CA LEU A 157 19.91 10.13 -7.80
C LEU A 157 19.49 10.63 -9.17
N ILE A 158 18.24 10.35 -9.55
CA ILE A 158 17.68 10.79 -10.83
C ILE A 158 16.65 11.88 -10.58
N PHE A 159 16.80 13.00 -11.29
CA PHE A 159 15.91 14.16 -11.23
C PHE A 159 15.05 14.26 -12.50
N PRO A 160 13.74 14.53 -12.39
CA PRO A 160 12.89 14.80 -13.54
C PRO A 160 13.29 16.12 -14.21
N LYS A 161 13.34 16.15 -15.55
CA LYS A 161 13.80 17.31 -16.33
C LYS A 161 12.89 18.55 -16.23
N SER A 162 11.63 18.40 -15.81
CA SER A 162 10.59 19.44 -15.96
C SER A 162 9.78 19.76 -14.69
N VAL A 163 10.13 19.18 -13.55
CA VAL A 163 9.41 19.42 -12.28
C VAL A 163 10.31 20.19 -11.34
N ARG A 164 9.73 21.14 -10.57
CA ARG A 164 10.37 21.79 -9.41
C ARG A 164 11.18 20.74 -8.64
N MET A 165 12.40 21.09 -8.22
CA MET A 165 13.47 20.24 -7.64
C MET A 165 13.11 19.38 -6.39
N ASN A 166 11.83 19.22 -6.08
CA ASN A 166 11.31 18.59 -4.87
C ASN A 166 11.01 17.08 -5.04
N VAL A 167 11.18 16.51 -6.24
CA VAL A 167 11.00 15.08 -6.51
C VAL A 167 12.28 14.50 -7.10
N ARG A 168 12.73 13.36 -6.56
CA ARG A 168 13.87 12.60 -7.08
C ARG A 168 13.67 11.11 -6.88
N LYS A 169 14.19 10.30 -7.79
CA LYS A 169 14.22 8.85 -7.68
C LYS A 169 15.57 8.42 -7.13
N PHE A 170 15.56 7.59 -6.09
CA PHE A 170 16.75 6.93 -5.57
C PHE A 170 16.84 5.55 -6.21
N VAL A 171 17.98 5.25 -6.84
CA VAL A 171 18.26 3.94 -7.44
C VAL A 171 19.46 3.34 -6.72
N PHE A 172 19.30 2.12 -6.22
CA PHE A 172 20.40 1.34 -5.66
C PHE A 172 20.70 0.19 -6.60
N HIS A 173 21.90 0.17 -7.16
CA HIS A 173 22.37 -0.92 -8.00
C HIS A 173 22.83 -2.08 -7.11
N VAL A 174 22.03 -3.14 -7.04
CA VAL A 174 22.41 -4.36 -6.33
C VAL A 174 23.38 -5.14 -7.22
N LYS A 175 24.65 -5.19 -6.85
CA LYS A 175 25.61 -6.09 -7.50
C LYS A 175 25.23 -7.52 -7.07
N ASN A 176 24.69 -8.31 -7.99
CA ASN A 176 24.53 -9.75 -7.76
C ASN A 176 25.94 -10.35 -7.68
N THR A 177 26.32 -10.78 -6.49
CA THR A 177 27.45 -11.69 -6.27
C THR A 177 26.96 -13.13 -6.27
#